data_AF-A0A930YDY1-F1
#
_entry.id   AF-A0A930YDY1-F1
#
_cell.length_a   1.000
_cell.length_b   1.000
_cell.length_c   1.000
_cell.angle_alpha   90.00
_cell.angle_beta   90.00
_cell.angle_gamma   90.00
#
_symmetry.space_group_name_H-M   'P 1'
#
loop_
_entity.id
_entity.type
_entity.pdbx_description
1 polymer ?
#
loop_
_entity_poly.entity_id
_entity_poly.type
_entity_poly.pdbx_seq_one_letter_code
_entity_poly.pdbx_strand_id
1 'polypeptide(L)'
;MKRGRDEAGAIAVVTALMATMLLIVSALAVDLGNTYAHKRDRQKDSDLATLAGAGVAGKNLPATSGGACATAEYTGPRASAGDQAVKDVATYLTKQLGTNITAAQLTDCKVTSNGEVFYGVPKKNTTGSWSLTANKNQLSLVSPPDHVDFGLANVFGFSGTDVNGVSTVEIRSPKFSTLPFYAFDGCDYGPQTLQQPNNGQSATLINLYAGTEPSPANQNNATLTSVTPNAYPAGTATGTLQPIDIAGTNFTGVTDVGFFESGNAVPGPVPVSANATSTPFTINAAGTQIHFNDLPDATRGVTGVQQFWYIRVKKNNQWSAVYIGNGPNPTLNAPKLTIGTPPLLCGQGSSTGNFGTLLLSHAPYSGWDDVGAANVALGLTNTLAIYPPGGPADGTCSSAQTTTVLWPTDGTNCVDTDTGMSAKVATGGFLGKGSSAVAGNQYLLKPRNLTKCANGYTAEATTVQYTQTINNDVLTCFFTDNSTQIADVIDENYPGPPLISASIYDSPRFGYVPVLKIQPAPGGSNKYQIIDFRPCFITDQPPSAIKGDGPLYTSGNSINGITTDNNGVKSVQVIFLDADALPNPPVKNGTVNYTGSGQKIPLLVN
;
A
#
# COMPACT_ATOMS: atom_id res chain seq x y z
N MET A 1 13.72 -64.61 -79.91
CA MET A 1 13.21 -64.28 -78.56
C MET A 1 14.25 -63.42 -77.85
N LYS A 2 14.05 -62.10 -77.79
CA LYS A 2 14.89 -61.24 -76.93
C LYS A 2 14.45 -61.50 -75.49
N ARG A 3 15.35 -62.07 -74.68
CA ARG A 3 15.16 -62.19 -73.23
C ARG A 3 15.07 -60.75 -72.70
N GLY A 4 13.91 -60.34 -72.22
CA GLY A 4 13.73 -59.01 -71.63
C GLY A 4 14.75 -58.82 -70.52
N ARG A 5 15.46 -57.69 -70.51
CA ARG A 5 16.31 -57.32 -69.37
C ARG A 5 15.40 -57.21 -68.15
N ASP A 6 15.70 -57.97 -67.11
CA ASP A 6 14.94 -57.98 -65.87
C ASP A 6 15.45 -56.84 -64.97
N GLU A 7 14.57 -55.91 -64.60
CA GLU A 7 14.89 -54.75 -63.75
C GLU A 7 14.85 -55.10 -62.24
N ALA A 8 14.56 -56.36 -61.89
CA ALA A 8 14.46 -56.82 -60.52
C ALA A 8 15.68 -56.45 -59.63
N GLY A 9 16.90 -56.46 -60.21
CA GLY A 9 18.11 -56.07 -59.49
C GLY A 9 18.15 -54.59 -59.11
N ALA A 10 17.70 -53.69 -59.99
CA ALA A 10 17.64 -52.26 -59.70
C ALA A 10 16.57 -51.95 -58.66
N ILE A 11 15.40 -52.60 -58.76
CA ILE A 11 14.30 -52.46 -57.80
C ILE A 11 14.73 -52.92 -56.40
N ALA A 12 15.47 -54.02 -56.30
CA ALA A 12 15.98 -54.53 -55.02
C ALA A 12 16.94 -53.53 -54.34
N VAL A 13 17.86 -52.91 -55.10
CA VAL A 13 18.79 -51.91 -54.57
C VAL A 13 18.06 -50.66 -54.09
N VAL A 14 17.12 -50.14 -54.89
CA VAL A 14 16.32 -48.95 -54.49
C VAL A 14 15.49 -49.25 -53.25
N THR A 15 14.86 -50.42 -53.17
CA THR A 15 14.07 -50.83 -52.01
C THR A 15 14.93 -50.94 -50.75
N ALA A 16 16.12 -51.54 -50.85
CA ALA A 16 17.05 -51.65 -49.73
C ALA A 16 17.54 -50.28 -49.24
N LEU A 17 17.85 -49.36 -50.15
CA LEU A 17 18.24 -47.98 -49.80
C LEU A 17 17.11 -47.22 -49.12
N MET A 18 15.89 -47.30 -49.66
CA MET A 18 14.71 -46.65 -49.09
C MET A 18 14.35 -47.23 -47.71
N ALA A 19 14.39 -48.55 -47.55
CA ALA A 19 14.16 -49.21 -46.27
C ALA A 19 15.19 -48.77 -45.22
N THR A 20 16.47 -48.69 -45.60
CA THR A 20 17.54 -48.22 -44.71
C THR A 20 17.33 -46.76 -44.31
N MET A 21 16.99 -45.89 -45.26
CA MET A 21 16.69 -44.48 -44.99
C MET A 21 15.49 -44.33 -44.04
N LEU A 22 14.41 -45.10 -44.25
CA LEU A 22 13.24 -45.10 -43.37
C LEU A 22 13.58 -45.59 -41.96
N LEU A 23 14.43 -46.60 -41.83
CA LEU A 23 14.91 -47.07 -40.54
C LEU A 23 15.77 -46.02 -39.82
N ILE A 24 16.66 -45.32 -40.53
CA ILE A 24 17.47 -44.22 -39.97
C ILE A 24 16.57 -43.10 -39.45
N VAL A 25 15.59 -42.66 -40.25
CA VAL A 25 14.66 -41.60 -39.85
C VAL A 25 13.80 -42.03 -38.66
N SER A 26 13.34 -43.29 -38.64
CA SER A 26 12.55 -43.83 -37.53
C SER A 26 13.37 -43.92 -36.24
N ALA A 27 14.62 -44.36 -36.33
CA ALA A 27 15.56 -44.41 -35.22
C ALA A 27 15.79 -43.01 -34.61
N LEU A 28 16.10 -42.03 -35.46
CA LEU A 28 16.26 -40.64 -35.04
C LEU A 28 14.98 -40.08 -34.40
N ALA A 29 13.81 -40.39 -34.95
CA ALA A 29 12.54 -39.92 -34.40
C ALA A 29 12.28 -40.45 -32.97
N VAL A 30 12.60 -41.72 -32.70
CA VAL A 30 12.46 -42.33 -31.36
C VAL A 30 13.43 -41.68 -30.37
N ASP A 31 14.71 -41.55 -30.74
CA ASP A 31 15.73 -40.98 -29.86
C ASP A 31 15.51 -39.48 -29.60
N LEU A 32 15.06 -38.73 -30.61
CA LEU A 32 14.64 -37.33 -30.44
C LEU A 32 13.39 -37.21 -29.55
N GLY A 33 12.46 -38.18 -29.64
CA GLY A 33 11.31 -38.28 -28.75
C GLY A 33 11.73 -38.47 -27.29
N ASN A 34 12.69 -39.37 -27.04
CA ASN A 34 13.26 -39.58 -25.70
C ASN A 34 13.97 -38.31 -25.20
N THR A 35 14.80 -37.70 -26.05
CA THR A 35 15.49 -36.43 -25.75
C THR A 35 14.52 -35.33 -25.36
N TYR A 36 13.40 -35.21 -26.07
CA TYR A 36 12.36 -34.24 -25.78
C TYR A 36 11.68 -34.50 -24.43
N ALA A 37 11.42 -35.77 -24.08
CA ALA A 37 10.86 -36.15 -22.78
C ALA A 37 11.81 -35.75 -21.63
N HIS A 38 13.09 -36.10 -21.72
CA HIS A 38 14.11 -35.69 -20.76
C HIS A 38 14.22 -34.17 -20.64
N LYS A 39 14.21 -33.45 -21.77
CA LYS A 39 14.25 -31.98 -21.77
C LYS A 39 13.05 -31.38 -21.00
N ARG A 40 11.86 -31.93 -21.17
CA ARG A 40 10.66 -31.45 -20.46
C ARG A 40 10.75 -31.70 -18.96
N ASP A 41 11.28 -32.85 -18.56
CA ASP A 41 11.45 -33.17 -17.14
C ASP A 41 12.51 -32.26 -16.50
N ARG A 42 13.64 -32.00 -17.20
CA ARG A 42 14.65 -31.03 -16.76
C ARG A 42 14.11 -29.61 -16.68
N GLN A 43 13.24 -29.20 -17.61
CA GLN A 43 12.59 -27.90 -17.53
C GLN A 43 11.69 -27.78 -16.30
N LYS A 44 10.88 -28.81 -16.00
CA LYS A 44 10.02 -28.84 -14.81
C LYS A 44 10.83 -28.79 -13.51
N ASP A 45 11.94 -29.53 -13.45
CA ASP A 45 12.83 -29.53 -12.30
C ASP A 45 13.48 -28.16 -12.11
N SER A 46 13.89 -27.50 -13.19
CA SER A 46 14.40 -26.12 -13.13
C SER A 46 13.35 -25.15 -12.62
N ASP A 47 12.11 -25.24 -13.09
CA ASP A 47 11.00 -24.35 -12.70
C ASP A 47 10.63 -24.46 -11.22
N LEU A 48 10.61 -25.68 -10.69
CA LEU A 48 10.33 -25.90 -9.28
C LEU A 48 11.54 -25.54 -8.40
N ALA A 49 12.76 -25.77 -8.89
CA ALA A 49 13.98 -25.40 -8.19
C ALA A 49 14.12 -23.88 -8.06
N THR A 50 13.90 -23.12 -9.14
CA THR A 50 13.93 -21.65 -9.10
C THR A 50 12.82 -21.10 -8.20
N LEU A 51 11.61 -21.65 -8.26
CA LEU A 51 10.51 -21.24 -7.39
C LEU A 51 10.82 -21.51 -5.91
N ALA A 52 11.45 -22.65 -5.59
CA ALA A 52 11.95 -22.94 -4.25
C ALA A 52 13.05 -21.94 -3.85
N GLY A 53 13.96 -21.61 -4.76
CA GLY A 53 15.00 -20.60 -4.59
C GLY A 53 14.47 -19.21 -4.29
N ALA A 54 13.36 -18.80 -4.89
CA ALA A 54 12.75 -17.51 -4.54
C ALA A 54 12.27 -17.46 -3.09
N GLY A 55 11.96 -18.62 -2.49
CA GLY A 55 11.42 -18.76 -1.15
C GLY A 55 9.96 -18.29 -1.04
N VAL A 56 9.39 -18.46 0.15
CA VAL A 56 8.03 -17.97 0.44
C VAL A 56 8.02 -16.44 0.34
N ALA A 57 7.17 -15.92 -0.55
CA ALA A 57 7.07 -14.48 -0.85
C ALA A 57 8.42 -13.83 -1.20
N GLY A 58 9.26 -14.47 -2.03
CA GLY A 58 10.47 -13.83 -2.57
C GLY A 58 11.51 -13.40 -1.52
N LYS A 59 11.43 -13.94 -0.28
CA LYS A 59 12.28 -13.52 0.85
C LYS A 59 13.74 -13.91 0.67
N ASN A 60 14.03 -14.93 -0.14
CA ASN A 60 15.36 -15.50 -0.27
C ASN A 60 16.19 -14.86 -1.39
N LEU A 61 15.57 -13.99 -2.19
CA LEU A 61 16.24 -13.28 -3.28
C LEU A 61 17.08 -12.12 -2.73
N PRO A 62 18.38 -12.08 -3.02
CA PRO A 62 19.29 -11.16 -2.34
C PRO A 62 19.23 -9.74 -2.89
N ALA A 63 19.77 -8.81 -2.08
CA ALA A 63 19.84 -7.40 -2.39
C ALA A 63 21.04 -6.99 -3.27
N THR A 64 22.09 -7.81 -3.38
CA THR A 64 23.32 -7.47 -4.14
C THR A 64 24.05 -8.72 -4.67
N SER A 65 24.67 -8.59 -5.84
CA SER A 65 25.40 -9.65 -6.55
C SER A 65 26.71 -10.04 -5.87
N GLY A 66 27.01 -11.34 -5.81
CA GLY A 66 28.24 -11.90 -5.24
C GLY A 66 29.45 -11.79 -6.17
N GLY A 67 29.93 -10.60 -6.56
CA GLY A 67 31.06 -10.49 -7.50
C GLY A 67 30.71 -10.91 -8.94
N ALA A 68 31.71 -11.11 -9.81
CA ALA A 68 31.51 -11.41 -11.23
C ALA A 68 32.26 -12.67 -11.68
N CYS A 69 31.66 -13.43 -12.59
CA CYS A 69 32.32 -14.45 -13.38
C CYS A 69 32.97 -13.79 -14.61
N ALA A 70 34.19 -14.22 -14.93
CA ALA A 70 34.93 -13.83 -16.13
C ALA A 70 35.53 -15.09 -16.76
N THR A 71 34.67 -15.98 -17.24
CA THR A 71 35.06 -17.25 -17.88
C THR A 71 34.67 -17.24 -19.36
N ALA A 72 35.19 -18.20 -20.13
CA ALA A 72 34.82 -18.38 -21.53
C ALA A 72 33.34 -18.82 -21.70
N GLU A 73 32.77 -19.47 -20.70
CA GLU A 73 31.38 -19.92 -20.70
C GLU A 73 30.39 -18.81 -20.32
N TYR A 74 30.83 -17.92 -19.41
CA TYR A 74 29.98 -16.92 -18.79
C TYR A 74 30.78 -15.69 -18.32
N THR A 75 30.31 -14.50 -18.73
CA THR A 75 30.77 -13.20 -18.21
C THR A 75 29.59 -12.43 -17.62
N GLY A 76 29.64 -12.09 -16.33
CA GLY A 76 28.58 -11.32 -15.67
C GLY A 76 28.55 -11.47 -14.14
N PRO A 77 27.62 -10.79 -13.44
CA PRO A 77 27.48 -10.91 -11.99
C PRO A 77 27.06 -12.32 -11.57
N ARG A 78 27.69 -12.88 -10.54
CA ARG A 78 27.39 -14.23 -10.04
C ARG A 78 26.54 -14.19 -8.77
N ALA A 79 25.76 -15.25 -8.56
CA ALA A 79 25.14 -15.49 -7.27
C ALA A 79 26.19 -15.94 -6.24
N SER A 80 25.90 -15.78 -4.94
CA SER A 80 26.80 -16.23 -3.88
C SER A 80 26.35 -17.58 -3.35
N ALA A 81 27.27 -18.53 -3.17
CA ALA A 81 26.99 -19.80 -2.48
C ALA A 81 26.45 -19.61 -1.04
N GLY A 82 26.67 -18.43 -0.45
CA GLY A 82 26.13 -18.07 0.86
C GLY A 82 24.64 -17.72 0.85
N ASP A 83 24.08 -17.36 -0.31
CA ASP A 83 22.70 -16.90 -0.44
C ASP A 83 21.71 -18.03 -0.16
N GLN A 84 20.65 -17.71 0.59
CA GLN A 84 19.62 -18.71 0.91
C GLN A 84 18.91 -19.21 -0.35
N ALA A 85 18.66 -18.34 -1.35
CA ALA A 85 18.07 -18.75 -2.62
C ALA A 85 18.87 -19.86 -3.31
N VAL A 86 20.20 -19.72 -3.39
CA VAL A 86 21.06 -20.70 -4.05
C VAL A 86 21.06 -22.03 -3.28
N LYS A 87 21.07 -21.98 -1.94
CA LYS A 87 20.98 -23.17 -1.09
C LYS A 87 19.66 -23.93 -1.28
N ASP A 88 18.55 -23.22 -1.40
CA ASP A 88 17.24 -23.83 -1.61
C ASP A 88 17.14 -24.48 -3.00
N VAL A 89 17.66 -23.83 -4.04
CA VAL A 89 17.79 -24.42 -5.39
C VAL A 89 18.61 -25.70 -5.34
N ALA A 90 19.80 -25.66 -4.75
CA ALA A 90 20.71 -26.80 -4.64
C ALA A 90 20.07 -27.98 -3.87
N THR A 91 19.36 -27.67 -2.78
CA THR A 91 18.64 -28.66 -1.98
C THR A 91 17.51 -29.32 -2.77
N TYR A 92 16.74 -28.52 -3.53
CA TYR A 92 15.67 -29.03 -4.38
C TYR A 92 16.22 -29.95 -5.48
N LEU A 93 17.22 -29.49 -6.23
CA LEU A 93 17.84 -30.27 -7.30
C LEU A 93 18.48 -31.56 -6.77
N THR A 94 19.13 -31.51 -5.59
CA THR A 94 19.71 -32.71 -4.96
C THR A 94 18.66 -33.77 -4.68
N LYS A 95 17.52 -33.36 -4.14
CA LYS A 95 16.40 -34.26 -3.85
C LYS A 95 15.79 -34.84 -5.12
N GLN A 96 15.65 -34.01 -6.16
CA GLN A 96 14.97 -34.39 -7.38
C GLN A 96 15.83 -35.26 -8.31
N LEU A 97 17.14 -34.99 -8.37
CA LEU A 97 18.08 -35.68 -9.26
C LEU A 97 18.81 -36.84 -8.58
N GLY A 98 18.73 -36.97 -7.26
CA GLY A 98 19.42 -38.01 -6.49
C GLY A 98 20.95 -37.84 -6.46
N THR A 99 21.46 -36.69 -6.90
CA THR A 99 22.89 -36.34 -6.91
C THR A 99 23.15 -35.19 -5.95
N ASN A 100 24.25 -35.24 -5.20
CA ASN A 100 24.57 -34.18 -4.24
C ASN A 100 25.06 -32.91 -4.98
N ILE A 101 24.15 -31.96 -5.19
CA ILE A 101 24.40 -30.67 -5.81
C ILE A 101 24.50 -29.62 -4.71
N THR A 102 25.64 -28.94 -4.65
CA THR A 102 25.93 -27.92 -3.64
C THR A 102 25.74 -26.51 -4.20
N ALA A 103 25.44 -25.55 -3.32
CA ALA A 103 25.35 -24.14 -3.70
C ALA A 103 26.67 -23.61 -4.31
N ALA A 104 27.81 -24.15 -3.88
CA ALA A 104 29.12 -23.80 -4.44
C ALA A 104 29.27 -24.27 -5.90
N GLN A 105 28.77 -25.45 -6.24
CA GLN A 105 28.76 -25.93 -7.64
C GLN A 105 27.87 -25.06 -8.52
N LEU A 106 26.71 -24.61 -8.03
CA LEU A 106 25.81 -23.75 -8.80
C LEU A 106 26.28 -22.28 -8.93
N THR A 107 27.44 -21.94 -8.36
CA THR A 107 28.00 -20.57 -8.37
C THR A 107 29.49 -20.53 -8.76
N ASP A 108 30.00 -21.63 -9.34
CA ASP A 108 31.41 -21.78 -9.72
C ASP A 108 31.74 -21.31 -11.15
N CYS A 109 30.76 -20.68 -11.82
CA CYS A 109 30.85 -20.14 -13.17
C CYS A 109 30.97 -21.22 -14.26
N LYS A 110 30.49 -22.46 -14.05
CA LYS A 110 30.63 -23.57 -15.01
C LYS A 110 29.29 -24.09 -15.53
N VAL A 111 28.52 -23.17 -16.11
CA VAL A 111 27.15 -23.39 -16.62
C VAL A 111 26.98 -24.68 -17.42
N THR A 112 27.95 -25.06 -18.25
CA THR A 112 27.83 -26.26 -19.11
C THR A 112 28.08 -27.58 -18.40
N SER A 113 28.75 -27.59 -17.24
CA SER A 113 29.19 -28.83 -16.58
C SER A 113 28.29 -29.26 -15.41
N ASN A 114 27.83 -28.30 -14.61
CA ASN A 114 27.11 -28.55 -13.36
C ASN A 114 25.89 -27.63 -13.18
N GLY A 115 25.56 -26.82 -14.21
CA GLY A 115 24.52 -25.81 -14.12
C GLY A 115 24.96 -24.60 -13.29
N GLU A 116 24.16 -23.54 -13.32
CA GLU A 116 24.52 -22.28 -12.64
C GLU A 116 23.26 -21.50 -12.28
N VAL A 117 23.33 -20.79 -11.15
CA VAL A 117 22.29 -19.87 -10.67
C VAL A 117 22.74 -18.42 -10.87
N PHE A 118 21.85 -17.60 -11.41
CA PHE A 118 22.11 -16.21 -11.78
C PHE A 118 21.10 -15.25 -11.17
N TYR A 119 21.48 -13.98 -10.97
CA TYR A 119 20.55 -12.89 -10.69
C TYR A 119 20.29 -12.06 -11.95
N GLY A 120 19.22 -12.39 -12.68
CA GLY A 120 18.88 -11.80 -13.97
C GLY A 120 18.49 -12.85 -15.01
N VAL A 121 18.37 -12.43 -16.27
CA VAL A 121 17.97 -13.33 -17.38
C VAL A 121 19.20 -13.85 -18.14
N PRO A 122 19.48 -15.17 -18.11
CA PRO A 122 20.54 -15.75 -18.92
C PRO A 122 20.10 -15.87 -20.38
N LYS A 123 20.96 -15.44 -21.30
CA LYS A 123 20.75 -15.55 -22.74
C LYS A 123 21.96 -16.19 -23.40
N LYS A 124 21.73 -17.29 -24.11
CA LYS A 124 22.76 -17.94 -24.92
C LYS A 124 23.00 -17.11 -26.18
N ASN A 125 24.24 -16.75 -26.46
CA ASN A 125 24.63 -16.04 -27.67
C ASN A 125 24.79 -17.00 -28.86
N THR A 126 25.09 -16.47 -30.05
CA THR A 126 25.28 -17.26 -31.28
C THR A 126 26.51 -18.17 -31.22
N THR A 127 27.49 -17.87 -30.36
CA THR A 127 28.69 -18.71 -30.17
C THR A 127 28.49 -19.79 -29.11
N GLY A 128 27.29 -19.87 -28.51
CA GLY A 128 26.96 -20.84 -27.47
C GLY A 128 27.36 -20.44 -26.05
N SER A 129 28.01 -19.28 -25.86
CA SER A 129 28.34 -18.73 -24.54
C SER A 129 27.11 -18.06 -23.90
N TRP A 130 27.07 -18.03 -22.58
CA TRP A 130 26.00 -17.37 -21.83
C TRP A 130 26.34 -15.90 -21.56
N SER A 131 25.35 -15.04 -21.79
CA SER A 131 25.34 -13.63 -21.38
C SER A 131 24.23 -13.41 -20.37
N LEU A 132 24.43 -12.50 -19.41
CA LEU A 132 23.43 -12.20 -18.38
C LEU A 132 23.03 -10.73 -18.44
N THR A 133 21.73 -10.48 -18.51
CA THR A 133 21.17 -9.17 -18.18
C THR A 133 20.84 -9.18 -16.69
N ALA A 134 21.69 -8.52 -15.89
CA ALA A 134 21.54 -8.51 -14.44
C ALA A 134 20.21 -7.88 -14.01
N ASN A 135 19.49 -8.57 -13.14
CA ASN A 135 18.28 -8.04 -12.51
C ASN A 135 18.15 -8.62 -11.10
N LYS A 136 18.20 -7.75 -10.10
CA LYS A 136 18.12 -8.13 -8.68
C LYS A 136 16.78 -8.75 -8.27
N ASN A 137 15.73 -8.51 -9.05
CA ASN A 137 14.40 -9.06 -8.79
C ASN A 137 14.22 -10.44 -9.46
N GLN A 138 15.23 -10.96 -10.16
CA GLN A 138 15.13 -12.21 -10.89
C GLN A 138 16.18 -13.20 -10.41
N LEU A 139 15.80 -14.46 -10.33
CA LEU A 139 16.68 -15.60 -10.11
C LEU A 139 16.48 -16.57 -11.25
N SER A 140 17.57 -16.91 -11.91
CA SER A 140 17.56 -17.88 -12.98
C SER A 140 18.41 -19.07 -12.64
N LEU A 141 18.01 -20.22 -13.17
CA LEU A 141 18.74 -21.46 -13.11
C LEU A 141 18.91 -21.99 -14.53
N VAL A 142 20.15 -22.32 -14.88
CA VAL A 142 20.43 -23.29 -15.93
C VAL A 142 20.74 -24.59 -15.21
N SER A 143 19.92 -25.64 -15.39
CA SER A 143 20.12 -26.91 -14.69
C SER A 143 21.44 -27.57 -15.12
N PRO A 144 22.00 -28.47 -14.29
CA PRO A 144 22.99 -29.42 -14.77
C PRO A 144 22.50 -30.14 -16.04
N PRO A 145 23.40 -30.43 -16.99
CA PRO A 145 23.04 -31.16 -18.21
C PRO A 145 22.61 -32.61 -17.88
N ASP A 146 21.69 -33.12 -18.68
CA ASP A 146 21.26 -34.53 -18.70
C ASP A 146 21.67 -35.14 -20.03
N HIS A 147 22.57 -36.11 -20.00
CA HIS A 147 23.00 -36.79 -21.22
C HIS A 147 21.95 -37.83 -21.62
N VAL A 148 21.42 -37.71 -22.83
CA VAL A 148 20.50 -38.68 -23.41
C VAL A 148 21.26 -39.49 -24.46
N ASP A 149 21.60 -40.72 -24.10
CA ASP A 149 22.18 -41.68 -25.04
C ASP A 149 21.16 -42.05 -26.11
N PHE A 150 21.58 -42.02 -27.38
CA PHE A 150 20.73 -42.49 -28.48
C PHE A 150 20.84 -44.00 -28.59
N GLY A 151 19.71 -44.70 -28.57
CA GLY A 151 19.70 -46.15 -28.66
C GLY A 151 19.85 -46.61 -30.11
N LEU A 152 18.94 -46.15 -30.96
CA LEU A 152 18.83 -46.64 -32.34
C LEU A 152 19.73 -45.85 -33.30
N ALA A 153 19.83 -44.53 -33.12
CA ALA A 153 20.66 -43.66 -33.94
C ALA A 153 22.17 -43.85 -33.70
N ASN A 154 22.57 -44.43 -32.56
CA ASN A 154 23.97 -44.76 -32.28
C ASN A 154 24.54 -45.83 -33.22
N VAL A 155 23.70 -46.71 -33.75
CA VAL A 155 24.09 -47.65 -34.83
C VAL A 155 24.57 -46.91 -36.09
N PHE A 156 24.12 -45.67 -36.29
CA PHE A 156 24.48 -44.80 -37.40
C PHE A 156 25.51 -43.72 -37.03
N GLY A 157 26.12 -43.82 -35.83
CA GLY A 157 27.19 -42.92 -35.37
C GLY A 157 26.74 -41.70 -34.57
N PHE A 158 25.47 -41.62 -34.17
CA PHE A 158 24.99 -40.56 -33.27
C PHE A 158 24.95 -41.06 -31.83
N SER A 159 25.86 -40.62 -30.96
CA SER A 159 25.99 -41.18 -29.61
C SER A 159 24.96 -40.68 -28.60
N GLY A 160 24.52 -39.43 -28.71
CA GLY A 160 23.61 -38.83 -27.74
C GLY A 160 23.61 -37.30 -27.80
N THR A 161 22.91 -36.66 -26.86
CA THR A 161 22.90 -35.20 -26.72
C THR A 161 22.62 -34.78 -25.28
N ASP A 162 23.18 -33.64 -24.87
CA ASP A 162 22.89 -33.05 -23.57
C ASP A 162 21.67 -32.14 -23.63
N VAL A 163 20.75 -32.32 -22.69
CA VAL A 163 19.60 -31.43 -22.51
C VAL A 163 19.68 -30.73 -21.16
N ASN A 164 19.27 -29.47 -21.13
CA ASN A 164 19.18 -28.68 -19.91
C ASN A 164 17.83 -27.96 -19.83
N GLY A 165 17.39 -27.66 -18.61
CA GLY A 165 16.28 -26.77 -18.33
C GLY A 165 16.78 -25.38 -18.00
N VAL A 166 16.09 -24.35 -18.49
CA VAL A 166 16.39 -22.95 -18.17
C VAL A 166 15.15 -22.33 -17.57
N SER A 167 15.26 -21.84 -16.35
CA SER A 167 14.13 -21.22 -15.65
C SER A 167 14.52 -19.87 -15.07
N THR A 168 13.59 -18.92 -15.09
CA THR A 168 13.70 -17.61 -14.45
C THR A 168 12.47 -17.37 -13.59
N VAL A 169 12.68 -17.12 -12.31
CA VAL A 169 11.66 -16.59 -11.41
C VAL A 169 11.92 -15.11 -11.17
N GLU A 170 10.87 -14.29 -11.25
CA GLU A 170 10.89 -12.86 -11.01
C GLU A 170 10.01 -12.52 -9.81
N ILE A 171 10.51 -11.67 -8.91
CA ILE A 171 9.66 -11.01 -7.92
C ILE A 171 8.91 -9.89 -8.61
N ARG A 172 7.60 -9.95 -8.47
CA ARG A 172 6.71 -8.85 -8.78
C ARG A 172 5.92 -8.43 -7.55
N SER A 173 5.34 -7.25 -7.59
CA SER A 173 4.35 -6.82 -6.60
C SER A 173 2.95 -7.03 -7.18
N PRO A 174 1.92 -7.32 -6.37
CA PRO A 174 0.55 -7.29 -6.85
C PRO A 174 0.25 -5.91 -7.45
N LYS A 175 -0.51 -5.87 -8.54
CA LYS A 175 -0.95 -4.58 -9.10
C LYS A 175 -2.03 -4.02 -8.20
N PHE A 176 -1.71 -2.96 -7.47
CA PHE A 176 -2.63 -2.28 -6.57
C PHE A 176 -3.20 -1.02 -7.19
N SER A 177 -4.38 -0.62 -6.72
CA SER A 177 -4.94 0.69 -7.02
C SER A 177 -4.23 1.75 -6.17
N THR A 178 -3.20 2.39 -6.74
CA THR A 178 -2.55 3.54 -6.10
C THR A 178 -3.37 4.79 -6.35
N LEU A 179 -3.77 5.46 -5.28
CA LEU A 179 -4.42 6.76 -5.38
C LEU A 179 -3.35 7.85 -5.59
N PRO A 180 -3.62 8.88 -6.42
CA PRO A 180 -2.68 9.96 -6.68
C PRO A 180 -2.65 11.00 -5.55
N PHE A 181 -2.78 10.55 -4.31
CA PHE A 181 -2.59 11.36 -3.11
C PHE A 181 -1.29 10.94 -2.44
N TYR A 182 -0.84 11.68 -1.44
CA TYR A 182 0.28 11.26 -0.62
C TYR A 182 -0.02 11.44 0.87
N ALA A 183 0.60 10.57 1.67
CA ALA A 183 0.84 10.78 3.09
C ALA A 183 2.33 11.16 3.28
N PHE A 184 2.75 11.46 4.50
CA PHE A 184 4.17 11.61 4.82
C PHE A 184 4.52 10.90 6.12
N ASP A 185 5.80 10.61 6.29
CA ASP A 185 6.34 9.89 7.45
C ASP A 185 5.91 10.52 8.78
N GLY A 186 5.34 9.73 9.68
CA GLY A 186 4.77 10.19 10.94
C GLY A 186 3.35 10.77 10.82
N CYS A 187 2.72 10.66 9.65
CA CYS A 187 1.35 11.09 9.34
C CYS A 187 0.65 10.12 8.39
N ASP A 188 0.95 8.84 8.52
CA ASP A 188 0.61 7.80 7.55
C ASP A 188 -0.17 6.61 8.16
N TYR A 189 -0.69 6.78 9.40
CA TYR A 189 -1.58 5.85 10.09
C TYR A 189 -2.87 6.53 10.59
N GLY A 190 -3.92 5.73 10.79
CA GLY A 190 -5.19 6.17 11.39
C GLY A 190 -6.08 7.04 10.49
N PRO A 191 -7.13 7.66 11.07
CA PRO A 191 -8.05 8.51 10.32
C PRO A 191 -7.41 9.82 9.86
N GLN A 192 -7.51 10.08 8.56
CA GLN A 192 -7.01 11.27 7.89
C GLN A 192 -8.12 11.90 7.04
N THR A 193 -7.92 13.14 6.63
CA THR A 193 -8.87 13.85 5.76
C THR A 193 -8.11 14.54 4.63
N LEU A 194 -8.42 14.13 3.40
CA LEU A 194 -8.07 14.83 2.18
C LEU A 194 -9.06 16.00 2.04
N GLN A 195 -8.59 17.22 2.22
CA GLN A 195 -9.44 18.41 2.05
C GLN A 195 -8.90 19.27 0.92
N GLN A 196 -9.78 20.07 0.32
CA GLN A 196 -9.37 21.20 -0.50
C GLN A 196 -8.57 22.22 0.30
N PRO A 197 -7.34 22.53 -0.13
CA PRO A 197 -6.92 23.92 -0.14
C PRO A 197 -6.54 24.35 -1.56
N ASN A 198 -7.08 25.49 -1.99
CA ASN A 198 -6.34 26.34 -2.92
C ASN A 198 -5.39 27.17 -2.06
N ASN A 199 -4.07 26.96 -2.18
CA ASN A 199 -3.00 27.81 -1.64
C ASN A 199 -3.10 28.19 -0.15
N GLY A 200 -3.09 27.19 0.73
CA GLY A 200 -3.05 27.41 2.17
C GLY A 200 -4.37 27.94 2.72
N GLN A 201 -5.04 27.11 3.50
CA GLN A 201 -6.01 27.65 4.45
C GLN A 201 -5.57 27.27 5.86
N SER A 202 -5.74 28.27 6.73
CA SER A 202 -5.65 28.20 8.18
C SER A 202 -6.29 26.91 8.69
N ALA A 203 -5.69 26.34 9.73
CA ALA A 203 -6.22 25.19 10.46
C ALA A 203 -7.74 25.29 10.54
N THR A 204 -8.43 24.25 10.04
CA THR A 204 -9.89 24.18 10.07
C THR A 204 -10.36 24.65 11.44
N LEU A 205 -11.25 25.66 11.48
CA LEU A 205 -11.83 26.10 12.74
C LEU A 205 -12.38 24.85 13.42
N ILE A 206 -11.79 24.50 14.56
CA ILE A 206 -12.19 23.43 15.45
C ILE A 206 -13.61 23.79 15.90
N ASN A 207 -14.57 23.07 15.35
CA ASN A 207 -15.97 23.26 15.68
C ASN A 207 -16.27 22.44 16.93
N LEU A 208 -16.24 23.11 18.08
CA LEU A 208 -16.70 22.54 19.35
C LEU A 208 -18.20 22.83 19.51
N TYR A 209 -18.89 22.00 20.30
CA TYR A 209 -20.31 22.23 20.64
C TYR A 209 -20.51 23.68 21.13
N ALA A 210 -21.26 24.45 20.35
CA ALA A 210 -21.86 25.70 20.76
C ALA A 210 -23.35 25.40 20.87
N GLY A 211 -23.87 25.24 22.09
CA GLY A 211 -25.31 25.06 22.29
C GLY A 211 -26.09 26.27 21.76
N THR A 212 -27.39 26.35 22.09
CA THR A 212 -28.19 27.58 21.91
C THR A 212 -27.73 28.66 22.89
N GLU A 213 -26.45 29.01 22.86
CA GLU A 213 -25.89 30.09 23.65
C GLU A 213 -26.35 31.40 23.01
N PRO A 214 -26.91 32.34 23.78
CA PRO A 214 -27.24 33.64 23.25
C PRO A 214 -25.97 34.28 22.68
N SER A 215 -26.11 34.85 21.47
CA SER A 215 -25.13 35.62 20.68
C SER A 215 -24.04 36.31 21.55
N PRO A 216 -22.76 36.37 21.08
CA PRO A 216 -21.55 36.57 21.90
C PRO A 216 -21.43 37.96 22.56
N ALA A 217 -22.32 38.27 23.48
CA ALA A 217 -22.18 39.40 24.38
C ALA A 217 -21.36 38.97 25.62
N ASN A 218 -20.03 38.92 25.46
CA ASN A 218 -19.01 39.35 26.42
C ASN A 218 -19.00 38.87 27.89
N GLN A 219 -19.76 37.85 28.34
CA GLN A 219 -19.78 37.53 29.79
C GLN A 219 -18.79 36.46 30.25
N ASN A 220 -18.28 35.60 29.37
CA ASN A 220 -17.20 34.66 29.72
C ASN A 220 -15.87 35.10 29.09
N ASN A 221 -15.05 35.77 29.89
CA ASN A 221 -13.70 36.24 29.54
C ASN A 221 -12.58 35.27 29.98
N ALA A 222 -12.92 34.02 30.31
CA ALA A 222 -11.93 33.01 30.66
C ALA A 222 -11.06 32.67 29.44
N THR A 223 -9.75 32.76 29.63
CA THR A 223 -8.78 32.30 28.64
C THR A 223 -8.08 31.05 29.16
N LEU A 224 -7.90 30.05 28.30
CA LEU A 224 -7.23 28.81 28.62
C LEU A 224 -5.93 28.74 27.83
N THR A 225 -4.83 28.44 28.50
CA THR A 225 -3.48 28.48 27.91
C THR A 225 -2.86 27.10 27.76
N SER A 226 -3.08 26.20 28.72
CA SER A 226 -2.52 24.84 28.68
C SER A 226 -3.30 23.86 29.54
N VAL A 227 -2.98 22.59 29.38
CA VAL A 227 -3.46 21.49 30.23
C VAL A 227 -2.29 20.57 30.57
N THR A 228 -2.23 20.04 31.80
CA THR A 228 -1.13 19.20 32.29
C THR A 228 -1.65 18.14 33.26
N PRO A 229 -1.41 16.85 33.03
CA PRO A 229 -0.91 16.25 31.79
C PRO A 229 -1.82 16.56 30.60
N ASN A 230 -1.25 16.64 29.40
CA ASN A 230 -2.00 16.81 28.16
C ASN A 230 -2.34 15.47 27.48
N ALA A 231 -2.01 14.35 28.10
CA ALA A 231 -2.30 13.01 27.58
C ALA A 231 -2.52 11.99 28.72
N TYR A 232 -3.41 11.03 28.48
CA TYR A 232 -3.60 9.83 29.29
C TYR A 232 -3.74 8.59 28.42
N PRO A 233 -3.37 7.39 28.90
CA PRO A 233 -3.70 6.14 28.21
C PRO A 233 -5.22 5.88 28.23
N ALA A 234 -5.73 5.17 27.22
CA ALA A 234 -7.13 4.76 27.15
C ALA A 234 -7.34 3.50 27.97
N GLY A 235 -8.57 3.32 28.48
CA GLY A 235 -8.95 2.09 29.18
C GLY A 235 -8.23 1.88 30.51
N THR A 236 -7.83 2.96 31.19
CA THR A 236 -7.26 2.88 32.55
C THR A 236 -8.20 2.12 33.48
N ALA A 237 -7.62 1.21 34.28
CA ALA A 237 -8.38 0.38 35.21
C ALA A 237 -9.20 1.25 36.17
N THR A 238 -10.45 0.86 36.40
CA THR A 238 -11.37 1.52 37.33
C THR A 238 -10.70 1.77 38.68
N GLY A 239 -10.67 3.02 39.12
CA GLY A 239 -10.04 3.44 40.38
C GLY A 239 -8.62 4.02 40.27
N THR A 240 -8.03 4.07 39.07
CA THR A 240 -6.77 4.81 38.85
C THR A 240 -7.07 6.29 38.63
N LEU A 241 -6.70 7.14 39.59
CA LEU A 241 -6.92 8.59 39.49
C LEU A 241 -6.08 9.21 38.37
N GLN A 242 -6.69 10.09 37.58
CA GLN A 242 -6.08 10.83 36.47
C GLN A 242 -6.14 12.35 36.74
N PRO A 243 -5.26 12.88 37.60
CA PRO A 243 -5.32 14.27 38.04
C PRO A 243 -4.89 15.24 36.94
N ILE A 244 -5.74 16.21 36.59
CA ILE A 244 -5.49 17.16 35.50
C ILE A 244 -5.56 18.61 35.98
N ASP A 245 -4.58 19.39 35.53
CA ASP A 245 -4.48 20.83 35.73
C ASP A 245 -4.76 21.58 34.43
N ILE A 246 -5.65 22.56 34.48
CA ILE A 246 -5.95 23.47 33.37
C ILE A 246 -5.47 24.87 33.76
N ALA A 247 -4.55 25.43 32.97
CA ALA A 247 -4.03 26.77 33.20
C ALA A 247 -4.73 27.81 32.31
N GLY A 248 -4.83 29.04 32.81
CA GLY A 248 -5.48 30.12 32.11
C GLY A 248 -5.60 31.40 32.93
N THR A 249 -6.58 32.23 32.59
CA THR A 249 -6.92 33.45 33.34
C THR A 249 -8.43 33.61 33.48
N ASN A 250 -8.86 34.38 34.49
CA ASN A 250 -10.25 34.73 34.76
C ASN A 250 -11.17 33.54 35.13
N PHE A 251 -10.63 32.48 35.75
CA PHE A 251 -11.41 31.31 36.18
C PHE A 251 -12.30 31.56 37.41
N THR A 252 -12.14 32.68 38.12
CA THR A 252 -13.05 33.04 39.22
C THR A 252 -14.50 33.05 38.74
N GLY A 253 -15.35 32.23 39.38
CA GLY A 253 -16.78 32.08 39.04
C GLY A 253 -17.10 31.05 37.96
N VAL A 254 -16.13 30.23 37.53
CA VAL A 254 -16.39 29.05 36.69
C VAL A 254 -17.24 28.04 37.46
N THR A 255 -18.33 27.58 36.85
CA THR A 255 -19.28 26.61 37.43
C THR A 255 -19.13 25.21 36.86
N ASP A 256 -18.69 25.09 35.61
CA ASP A 256 -18.53 23.82 34.90
C ASP A 256 -17.26 23.84 34.03
N VAL A 257 -16.68 22.66 33.82
CA VAL A 257 -15.63 22.42 32.84
C VAL A 257 -16.14 21.35 31.87
N GLY A 258 -16.06 21.64 30.57
CA GLY A 258 -16.53 20.73 29.53
C GLY A 258 -15.37 20.17 28.75
N PHE A 259 -15.42 18.86 28.51
CA PHE A 259 -14.53 18.16 27.60
C PHE A 259 -15.30 17.89 26.31
N PHE A 260 -14.81 18.46 25.22
CA PHE A 260 -15.49 18.50 23.92
C PHE A 260 -14.72 17.66 22.91
N GLU A 261 -15.42 16.80 22.19
CA GLU A 261 -14.87 16.18 20.99
C GLU A 261 -14.85 17.20 19.84
N SER A 262 -13.82 17.18 18.98
CA SER A 262 -13.86 17.95 17.73
C SER A 262 -14.93 17.40 16.79
N GLY A 263 -15.86 18.25 16.35
CA GLY A 263 -16.81 17.92 15.28
C GLY A 263 -16.39 18.49 13.92
N ASN A 264 -16.83 17.85 12.83
CA ASN A 264 -16.58 18.30 11.46
C ASN A 264 -17.68 19.24 10.92
N ALA A 265 -18.88 19.29 11.51
CA ALA A 265 -19.94 20.25 11.19
C ALA A 265 -21.02 20.30 12.31
N VAL A 266 -21.31 21.49 12.85
CA VAL A 266 -22.51 21.97 13.59
C VAL A 266 -23.23 21.03 14.60
N PRO A 267 -23.62 21.54 15.80
CA PRO A 267 -22.74 21.59 16.97
C PRO A 267 -22.30 20.16 17.38
N GLY A 268 -21.04 20.02 17.83
CA GLY A 268 -20.47 18.71 18.23
C GLY A 268 -21.29 17.98 19.31
N PRO A 269 -20.94 16.75 19.70
CA PRO A 269 -21.64 16.05 20.77
C PRO A 269 -21.62 16.89 22.07
N VAL A 270 -22.66 16.71 22.89
CA VAL A 270 -22.78 17.41 24.17
C VAL A 270 -21.50 17.12 24.99
N PRO A 271 -20.82 18.14 25.52
CA PRO A 271 -19.57 17.93 26.23
C PRO A 271 -19.79 17.06 27.47
N VAL A 272 -18.80 16.21 27.77
CA VAL A 272 -18.71 15.59 29.09
C VAL A 272 -18.44 16.72 30.07
N SER A 273 -19.43 17.02 30.91
CA SER A 273 -19.40 18.17 31.81
C SER A 273 -19.02 17.74 33.22
N ALA A 274 -17.98 18.37 33.74
CA ALA A 274 -17.51 18.22 35.10
C ALA A 274 -17.94 19.45 35.90
N ASN A 275 -18.71 19.23 36.97
CA ASN A 275 -19.18 20.29 37.86
C ASN A 275 -18.84 19.96 39.31
N ALA A 276 -19.00 20.95 40.20
CA ALA A 276 -18.64 20.81 41.62
C ALA A 276 -19.33 19.63 42.34
N THR A 277 -20.44 19.09 41.80
CA THR A 277 -21.18 17.97 42.38
C THR A 277 -20.86 16.61 41.76
N SER A 278 -20.58 16.53 40.45
CA SER A 278 -20.36 15.26 39.74
C SER A 278 -18.88 14.87 39.65
N THR A 279 -17.99 15.86 39.52
CA THR A 279 -16.54 15.64 39.41
C THR A 279 -15.86 16.88 40.01
N PRO A 280 -15.64 16.90 41.34
CA PRO A 280 -15.18 18.09 42.04
C PRO A 280 -13.84 18.58 41.48
N PHE A 281 -13.80 19.87 41.15
CA PHE A 281 -12.56 20.58 40.83
C PHE A 281 -12.38 21.74 41.78
N THR A 282 -11.13 22.19 41.92
CA THR A 282 -10.77 23.38 42.69
C THR A 282 -10.21 24.45 41.76
N ILE A 283 -10.45 25.71 42.11
CA ILE A 283 -9.85 26.86 41.41
C ILE A 283 -8.89 27.49 42.41
N ASN A 284 -7.65 27.73 41.98
CA ASN A 284 -6.67 28.38 42.85
C ASN A 284 -7.11 29.82 43.22
N ALA A 285 -6.58 30.37 44.31
CA ALA A 285 -6.95 31.70 44.79
C ALA A 285 -6.69 32.82 43.76
N ALA A 286 -5.73 32.62 42.85
CA ALA A 286 -5.42 33.56 41.78
C ALA A 286 -6.41 33.50 40.59
N GLY A 287 -7.27 32.49 40.51
CA GLY A 287 -8.18 32.30 39.38
C GLY A 287 -7.46 31.97 38.06
N THR A 288 -6.30 31.34 38.13
CA THR A 288 -5.43 31.01 36.99
C THR A 288 -5.25 29.51 36.74
N GLN A 289 -5.71 28.67 37.67
CA GLN A 289 -5.60 27.22 37.55
C GLN A 289 -6.87 26.53 38.03
N ILE A 290 -7.34 25.54 37.28
CA ILE A 290 -8.37 24.59 37.69
C ILE A 290 -7.71 23.22 37.88
N HIS A 291 -7.90 22.60 39.03
CA HIS A 291 -7.35 21.30 39.37
C HIS A 291 -8.46 20.26 39.57
N PHE A 292 -8.32 19.13 38.89
CA PHE A 292 -9.12 17.93 39.06
C PHE A 292 -8.31 16.85 39.77
N ASN A 293 -8.89 16.22 40.79
CA ASN A 293 -8.30 15.04 41.41
C ASN A 293 -8.42 13.80 40.51
N ASP A 294 -9.44 13.78 39.64
CA ASP A 294 -9.67 12.72 38.67
C ASP A 294 -10.44 13.26 37.45
N LEU A 295 -10.23 12.66 36.29
CA LEU A 295 -11.03 12.93 35.10
C LEU A 295 -12.45 12.34 35.26
N PRO A 296 -13.48 12.90 34.59
CA PRO A 296 -14.83 12.33 34.61
C PRO A 296 -14.86 10.86 34.15
N ASP A 297 -15.52 9.99 34.93
CA ASP A 297 -15.43 8.52 34.93
C ASP A 297 -15.64 7.80 33.57
N ALA A 298 -14.93 6.68 33.43
CA ALA A 298 -14.64 5.82 32.28
C ALA A 298 -15.82 5.05 31.66
N THR A 299 -16.97 4.97 32.31
CA THR A 299 -18.11 4.19 31.78
C THR A 299 -18.93 4.94 30.73
N ARG A 300 -18.79 6.28 30.64
CA ARG A 300 -19.29 7.17 29.57
C ARG A 300 -18.48 8.48 29.37
N GLY A 301 -17.33 8.61 30.03
CA GLY A 301 -16.54 9.84 30.08
C GLY A 301 -15.22 9.78 29.31
N VAL A 302 -14.53 10.92 29.34
CA VAL A 302 -13.32 11.28 28.57
C VAL A 302 -12.30 10.14 28.48
N THR A 303 -12.11 9.39 29.56
CA THR A 303 -11.07 8.35 29.74
C THR A 303 -11.37 7.02 29.03
N GLY A 304 -12.64 6.79 28.66
CA GLY A 304 -13.10 5.59 27.97
C GLY A 304 -13.12 5.70 26.44
N VAL A 305 -12.86 6.89 25.87
CA VAL A 305 -12.90 7.14 24.43
C VAL A 305 -11.55 7.67 23.96
N GLN A 306 -10.87 6.88 23.12
CA GLN A 306 -9.57 7.20 22.57
C GLN A 306 -9.67 8.28 21.48
N GLN A 307 -9.47 9.55 21.85
CA GLN A 307 -9.59 10.69 20.95
C GLN A 307 -8.91 11.94 21.52
N PHE A 308 -8.92 13.02 20.73
CA PHE A 308 -8.66 14.36 21.23
C PHE A 308 -9.90 14.98 21.84
N TRP A 309 -9.70 15.56 23.01
CA TRP A 309 -10.66 16.34 23.76
C TRP A 309 -10.18 17.79 23.83
N TYR A 310 -11.11 18.71 23.75
CA TYR A 310 -10.87 20.13 23.91
C TYR A 310 -11.56 20.62 25.15
N ILE A 311 -10.87 21.42 25.94
CA ILE A 311 -11.38 21.85 27.22
C ILE A 311 -11.93 23.27 27.10
N ARG A 312 -13.16 23.50 27.58
CA ARG A 312 -13.72 24.84 27.78
C ARG A 312 -14.31 24.95 29.18
N VAL A 313 -14.47 26.18 29.66
CA VAL A 313 -15.04 26.44 30.99
C VAL A 313 -16.32 27.23 30.88
N LYS A 314 -17.29 26.96 31.75
CA LYS A 314 -18.56 27.66 31.81
C LYS A 314 -18.55 28.68 32.94
N LYS A 315 -18.90 29.93 32.63
CA LYS A 315 -19.00 31.04 33.57
C LYS A 315 -20.25 31.84 33.20
N ASN A 316 -21.04 32.24 34.19
CA ASN A 316 -22.32 32.94 33.96
C ASN A 316 -23.24 32.19 32.97
N ASN A 317 -23.27 30.86 33.08
CA ASN A 317 -24.02 29.96 32.21
C ASN A 317 -23.63 30.01 30.71
N GLN A 318 -22.42 30.50 30.39
CA GLN A 318 -21.87 30.53 29.03
C GLN A 318 -20.51 29.84 28.97
N TRP A 319 -20.26 29.02 27.95
CA TRP A 319 -18.93 28.44 27.70
C TRP A 319 -17.92 29.50 27.23
N SER A 320 -16.65 29.30 27.56
CA SER A 320 -15.55 30.17 27.09
C SER A 320 -15.52 30.15 25.57
N ALA A 321 -15.14 31.27 24.93
CA ALA A 321 -15.04 31.32 23.47
C ALA A 321 -14.06 30.24 22.98
N VAL A 322 -14.38 29.57 21.86
CA VAL A 322 -13.47 28.60 21.24
C VAL A 322 -12.21 29.28 20.72
N TYR A 323 -12.35 30.55 20.32
CA TYR A 323 -11.30 31.36 19.72
C TYR A 323 -11.20 32.71 20.42
N ILE A 324 -9.98 33.21 20.60
CA ILE A 324 -9.69 34.55 21.11
C ILE A 324 -8.89 35.36 20.09
N GLY A 325 -9.08 36.68 20.14
CA GLY A 325 -8.48 37.63 19.21
C GLY A 325 -9.40 37.96 18.03
N ASN A 326 -9.33 39.21 17.58
CA ASN A 326 -10.06 39.69 16.41
C ASN A 326 -9.08 39.73 15.23
N GLY A 327 -9.21 38.82 14.27
CA GLY A 327 -8.35 38.80 13.09
C GLY A 327 -8.48 37.53 12.26
N PRO A 328 -7.77 37.46 11.11
CA PRO A 328 -7.78 36.29 10.22
C PRO A 328 -7.13 35.05 10.85
N ASN A 329 -6.35 35.21 11.93
CA ASN A 329 -5.66 34.15 12.64
C ASN A 329 -6.06 34.14 14.14
N PRO A 330 -7.30 33.76 14.47
CA PRO A 330 -7.72 33.68 15.87
C PRO A 330 -6.92 32.59 16.59
N THR A 331 -6.59 32.82 17.86
CA THR A 331 -5.91 31.82 18.70
C THR A 331 -6.95 30.88 19.31
N LEU A 332 -6.71 29.57 19.24
CA LEU A 332 -7.58 28.58 19.90
C LEU A 332 -7.54 28.77 21.42
N ASN A 333 -8.72 28.95 22.02
CA ASN A 333 -8.94 29.12 23.45
C ASN A 333 -9.59 27.87 24.07
N ALA A 334 -9.08 26.72 23.67
CA ALA A 334 -9.50 25.41 24.16
C ALA A 334 -8.29 24.46 24.12
N PRO A 335 -7.56 24.28 25.23
CA PRO A 335 -6.39 23.41 25.25
C PRO A 335 -6.80 21.97 25.00
N LYS A 336 -5.88 21.25 24.37
CA LYS A 336 -6.07 19.88 23.90
C LYS A 336 -5.63 18.86 24.93
N LEU A 337 -6.49 17.89 25.21
CA LEU A 337 -6.23 16.70 26.01
C LEU A 337 -6.33 15.46 25.12
N THR A 338 -5.34 14.59 25.19
CA THR A 338 -5.31 13.33 24.44
C THR A 338 -5.68 12.17 25.35
N ILE A 339 -6.56 11.28 24.92
CA ILE A 339 -6.87 10.04 25.63
C ILE A 339 -6.55 8.86 24.71
N GLY A 340 -5.81 7.88 25.22
CA GLY A 340 -5.28 6.75 24.46
C GLY A 340 -4.19 7.13 23.47
N THR A 341 -3.91 6.22 22.56
CA THR A 341 -3.08 6.50 21.38
C THR A 341 -3.90 7.48 20.54
N PRO A 342 -3.51 8.75 20.42
CA PRO A 342 -4.32 9.69 19.65
C PRO A 342 -4.56 9.09 18.25
N PRO A 343 -5.78 9.10 17.71
CA PRO A 343 -5.90 8.98 16.26
C PRO A 343 -4.97 10.05 15.70
N LEU A 344 -4.02 9.69 14.84
CA LEU A 344 -3.04 10.59 14.26
C LEU A 344 -3.78 11.72 13.51
N LEU A 345 -4.23 12.77 14.20
CA LEU A 345 -4.82 13.93 13.54
C LEU A 345 -3.68 14.83 13.15
N CYS A 346 -3.08 14.50 12.02
CA CYS A 346 -2.35 15.48 11.24
C CYS A 346 -3.27 16.71 10.98
N GLY A 347 -4.59 16.59 11.04
CA GLY A 347 -5.55 17.69 10.87
C GLY A 347 -5.57 18.83 11.91
N GLN A 348 -4.80 18.81 13.01
CA GLN A 348 -4.87 19.91 13.99
C GLN A 348 -3.66 20.85 13.92
N GLY A 349 -3.83 21.95 13.18
CA GLY A 349 -2.97 23.12 13.31
C GLY A 349 -1.99 23.35 12.17
N SER A 350 -1.95 22.48 11.16
CA SER A 350 -1.17 22.82 9.99
C SER A 350 -1.96 23.80 9.12
N SER A 351 -1.51 25.05 9.08
CA SER A 351 -1.81 26.00 8.00
C SER A 351 -1.28 25.52 6.63
N THR A 352 -0.79 24.28 6.56
CA THR A 352 -0.13 23.67 5.42
C THR A 352 -0.72 22.26 5.22
N GLY A 353 -1.46 22.04 4.12
CA GLY A 353 -2.20 20.79 3.91
C GLY A 353 -1.33 19.54 4.13
N ASN A 354 -1.75 18.66 5.03
CA ASN A 354 -0.97 17.47 5.43
C ASN A 354 -1.17 16.28 4.49
N PHE A 355 -2.11 16.40 3.57
CA PHE A 355 -2.33 15.48 2.46
C PHE A 355 -2.57 16.30 1.21
N GLY A 356 -1.97 15.87 0.11
CA GLY A 356 -2.09 16.54 -1.17
C GLY A 356 -2.10 15.58 -2.33
N THR A 357 -2.12 16.13 -3.54
CA THR A 357 -2.12 15.37 -4.78
C THR A 357 -0.72 15.23 -5.34
N LEU A 358 -0.43 14.07 -5.92
CA LEU A 358 0.74 13.89 -6.76
C LEU A 358 0.51 14.52 -8.13
N LEU A 359 1.50 15.28 -8.59
CA LEU A 359 1.51 15.95 -9.88
C LEU A 359 2.09 15.01 -10.95
N LEU A 360 1.30 14.00 -11.32
CA LEU A 360 1.68 12.96 -12.29
C LEU A 360 0.95 13.20 -13.60
N SER A 361 1.64 13.28 -14.74
CA SER A 361 0.98 13.42 -16.05
C SER A 361 0.14 12.18 -16.41
N HIS A 362 -0.96 12.36 -17.14
CA HIS A 362 -1.83 11.28 -17.60
C HIS A 362 -2.30 11.56 -19.03
N ALA A 363 -1.74 10.89 -20.02
CA ALA A 363 -2.15 11.09 -21.42
C ALA A 363 -3.55 10.49 -21.66
N PRO A 364 -4.43 11.13 -22.46
CA PRO A 364 -4.20 12.33 -23.28
C PRO A 364 -4.56 13.66 -22.58
N TYR A 365 -4.74 13.67 -21.27
CA TYR A 365 -5.23 14.84 -20.53
C TYR A 365 -4.15 15.90 -20.32
N SER A 366 -4.58 17.15 -20.19
CA SER A 366 -3.72 18.30 -19.92
C SER A 366 -4.33 19.18 -18.85
N GLY A 367 -3.47 19.92 -18.13
CA GLY A 367 -3.88 20.69 -16.95
C GLY A 367 -3.97 19.82 -15.70
N TRP A 368 -3.52 20.38 -14.57
CA TRP A 368 -3.38 19.60 -13.32
C TRP A 368 -4.69 19.03 -12.79
N ASP A 369 -5.79 19.77 -12.92
CA ASP A 369 -7.10 19.30 -12.44
C ASP A 369 -7.62 18.10 -13.24
N ASP A 370 -7.52 18.17 -14.56
CA ASP A 370 -8.02 17.13 -15.47
C ASP A 370 -7.13 15.88 -15.44
N VAL A 371 -5.82 16.09 -15.36
CA VAL A 371 -4.83 15.03 -15.17
C VAL A 371 -4.99 14.35 -13.80
N GLY A 372 -5.16 15.13 -12.73
CA GLY A 372 -5.40 14.60 -11.39
C GLY A 372 -6.70 13.82 -11.30
N ALA A 373 -7.79 14.35 -11.88
CA ALA A 373 -9.07 13.65 -11.98
C ALA A 373 -8.93 12.32 -12.74
N ALA A 374 -8.20 12.31 -13.86
CA ALA A 374 -7.92 11.10 -14.62
C ALA A 374 -7.12 10.07 -13.82
N ASN A 375 -6.08 10.49 -13.09
CA ASN A 375 -5.30 9.59 -12.23
C ASN A 375 -6.13 8.96 -11.11
N VAL A 376 -7.07 9.69 -10.51
CA VAL A 376 -7.99 9.14 -9.49
C VAL A 376 -8.94 8.13 -10.14
N ALA A 377 -9.54 8.50 -11.28
CA ALA A 377 -10.63 7.73 -11.87
C ALA A 377 -10.17 6.50 -12.69
N LEU A 378 -9.04 6.61 -13.37
CA LEU A 378 -8.48 5.58 -14.27
C LEU A 378 -7.32 4.82 -13.63
N GLY A 379 -6.80 5.31 -12.51
CA GLY A 379 -5.52 4.89 -11.94
C GLY A 379 -4.34 5.55 -12.65
N LEU A 380 -3.13 5.21 -12.19
CA LEU A 380 -1.89 5.74 -12.73
C LEU A 380 -1.50 5.04 -14.05
N THR A 381 -0.95 5.79 -15.01
CA THR A 381 -0.44 5.22 -16.28
C THR A 381 0.89 4.49 -16.11
N ASN A 382 1.69 4.93 -15.14
CA ASN A 382 2.98 4.38 -14.80
C ASN A 382 3.01 3.99 -13.32
N THR A 383 3.92 3.09 -12.99
CA THR A 383 4.06 2.55 -11.63
C THR A 383 4.92 3.45 -10.74
N LEU A 384 4.53 3.55 -9.47
CA LEU A 384 5.33 4.21 -8.44
C LEU A 384 6.20 3.18 -7.70
N ALA A 385 7.29 3.66 -7.10
CA ALA A 385 8.30 2.86 -6.41
C ALA A 385 8.75 3.52 -5.11
N ILE A 386 9.31 2.72 -4.19
CA ILE A 386 10.04 3.27 -3.05
C ILE A 386 11.43 3.72 -3.48
N TYR A 387 11.84 4.87 -2.95
CA TYR A 387 13.17 5.41 -3.06
C TYR A 387 14.15 4.52 -2.28
N PRO A 388 15.26 4.06 -2.89
CA PRO A 388 16.20 3.17 -2.22
C PRO A 388 16.72 3.73 -0.88
N PRO A 389 17.00 2.86 0.11
CA PRO A 389 17.62 3.27 1.37
C PRO A 389 18.91 4.07 1.16
N GLY A 390 19.17 5.05 2.02
CA GLY A 390 20.35 5.92 1.91
C GLY A 390 20.16 7.14 1.00
N GLY A 391 18.93 7.42 0.56
CA GLY A 391 18.59 8.67 -0.10
C GLY A 391 18.83 9.92 0.76
N PRO A 392 18.88 11.11 0.15
CA PRO A 392 19.04 12.39 0.83
C PRO A 392 18.22 12.52 2.12
N ALA A 393 18.85 13.03 3.18
CA ALA A 393 18.24 13.15 4.50
C ALA A 393 17.05 14.11 4.52
N ASP A 394 17.09 15.14 3.66
CA ASP A 394 16.02 16.14 3.49
C ASP A 394 14.78 15.59 2.77
N GLY A 395 14.80 14.34 2.29
CA GLY A 395 13.66 13.70 1.64
C GLY A 395 13.26 14.29 0.29
N THR A 396 14.05 15.22 -0.25
CA THR A 396 13.89 15.72 -1.62
C THR A 396 14.73 14.90 -2.58
N CYS A 397 14.38 14.92 -3.87
CA CYS A 397 15.10 14.18 -4.88
C CYS A 397 15.23 14.95 -6.20
N SER A 398 16.25 14.63 -6.99
CA SER A 398 16.53 15.29 -8.26
C SER A 398 17.06 14.30 -9.29
N SER A 399 17.00 14.67 -10.58
CA SER A 399 17.56 13.89 -11.69
C SER A 399 19.08 13.73 -11.61
N ALA A 400 19.78 14.52 -10.79
CA ALA A 400 21.22 14.40 -10.59
C ALA A 400 21.60 13.18 -9.71
N GLN A 401 20.64 12.60 -8.99
CA GLN A 401 20.85 11.44 -8.15
C GLN A 401 20.64 10.15 -8.96
N THR A 402 21.59 9.21 -8.86
CA THR A 402 21.62 7.98 -9.68
C THR A 402 20.47 7.01 -9.39
N THR A 403 19.88 7.07 -8.21
CA THR A 403 18.76 6.22 -7.77
C THR A 403 17.39 6.83 -8.05
N THR A 404 17.35 8.08 -8.50
CA THR A 404 16.09 8.79 -8.76
C THR A 404 15.50 8.34 -10.09
N VAL A 405 14.24 7.92 -10.04
CA VAL A 405 13.40 7.64 -11.21
C VAL A 405 12.26 8.64 -11.19
N LEU A 406 12.23 9.49 -12.23
CA LEU A 406 11.21 10.53 -12.38
C LEU A 406 10.05 10.05 -13.26
N TRP A 407 8.87 10.61 -12.99
CA TRP A 407 7.70 10.47 -13.86
C TRP A 407 8.00 10.99 -15.28
N PRO A 408 7.52 10.36 -16.37
CA PRO A 408 6.60 9.22 -16.46
C PRO A 408 7.31 7.89 -16.70
N THR A 409 8.36 7.57 -15.95
CA THR A 409 9.04 6.27 -16.07
C THR A 409 8.45 5.28 -15.07
N ASP A 410 8.26 4.02 -15.48
CA ASP A 410 7.86 2.97 -14.54
C ASP A 410 8.86 2.83 -13.39
N GLY A 411 8.34 2.63 -12.18
CA GLY A 411 9.10 2.66 -10.95
C GLY A 411 9.51 4.07 -10.53
N THR A 412 8.68 5.08 -10.81
CA THR A 412 8.90 6.45 -10.33
C THR A 412 8.94 6.47 -8.81
N ASN A 413 10.06 6.88 -8.22
CA ASN A 413 10.26 6.94 -6.76
C ASN A 413 10.40 8.36 -6.22
N CYS A 414 10.23 9.34 -7.11
CA CYS A 414 10.49 10.74 -6.87
C CYS A 414 9.41 11.55 -7.58
N VAL A 415 8.53 12.19 -6.82
CA VAL A 415 7.27 12.74 -7.34
C VAL A 415 7.11 14.21 -6.98
N ASP A 416 6.62 14.98 -7.95
CA ASP A 416 6.15 16.35 -7.75
C ASP A 416 4.79 16.32 -7.01
N THR A 417 4.55 17.29 -6.14
CA THR A 417 3.36 17.33 -5.26
C THR A 417 2.71 18.69 -5.26
N ASP A 418 1.40 18.73 -5.04
CA ASP A 418 0.68 19.93 -4.62
C ASP A 418 0.17 19.73 -3.19
N THR A 419 0.28 20.73 -2.32
CA THR A 419 -0.21 20.65 -0.95
C THR A 419 -1.72 20.90 -0.95
N GLY A 420 -2.47 19.89 -1.34
CA GLY A 420 -3.92 19.93 -1.33
C GLY A 420 -4.57 19.04 -2.37
N MET A 421 -5.89 19.09 -2.44
CA MET A 421 -6.68 18.40 -3.45
C MET A 421 -7.73 19.37 -4.01
N SER A 422 -7.65 19.71 -5.30
CA SER A 422 -8.65 20.61 -5.88
C SER A 422 -10.04 19.95 -5.93
N ALA A 423 -11.08 20.78 -5.84
CA ALA A 423 -12.47 20.35 -5.99
C ALA A 423 -12.68 19.55 -7.28
N LYS A 424 -12.04 19.98 -8.36
CA LYS A 424 -12.19 19.38 -9.68
C LYS A 424 -11.51 18.03 -9.77
N VAL A 425 -10.32 17.86 -9.16
CA VAL A 425 -9.64 16.56 -9.06
C VAL A 425 -10.52 15.58 -8.29
N ALA A 426 -11.01 15.97 -7.12
CA ALA A 426 -11.82 15.10 -6.27
C ALA A 426 -13.17 14.75 -6.91
N THR A 427 -13.88 15.76 -7.41
CA THR A 427 -15.22 15.57 -8.01
C THR A 427 -15.13 14.83 -9.35
N GLY A 428 -14.15 15.17 -10.18
CA GLY A 428 -13.92 14.53 -11.47
C GLY A 428 -13.43 13.10 -11.30
N GLY A 429 -12.53 12.87 -10.35
CA GLY A 429 -11.94 11.57 -10.06
C GLY A 429 -12.90 10.59 -9.39
N PHE A 430 -13.43 10.96 -8.23
CA PHE A 430 -14.27 10.08 -7.43
C PHE A 430 -15.68 9.95 -8.00
N LEU A 431 -16.25 11.05 -8.48
CA LEU A 431 -17.66 11.13 -8.90
C LEU A 431 -17.83 11.37 -10.41
N GLY A 432 -16.77 11.39 -11.23
CA GLY A 432 -16.92 11.59 -12.68
C GLY A 432 -17.60 12.90 -13.07
N LYS A 433 -17.57 13.93 -12.23
CA LYS A 433 -18.30 15.20 -12.42
C LYS A 433 -17.35 16.39 -12.39
N GLY A 434 -17.60 17.38 -13.25
CA GLY A 434 -16.87 18.66 -13.23
C GLY A 434 -15.51 18.68 -13.92
N SER A 435 -15.00 17.53 -14.40
CA SER A 435 -13.84 17.46 -15.30
C SER A 435 -14.27 16.91 -16.66
N SER A 436 -13.84 17.58 -17.74
CA SER A 436 -14.03 17.11 -19.12
C SER A 436 -13.19 15.89 -19.46
N ALA A 437 -12.21 15.55 -18.61
CA ALA A 437 -11.25 14.48 -18.86
C ALA A 437 -11.92 13.10 -18.80
N VAL A 438 -12.77 12.84 -17.82
CA VAL A 438 -13.13 11.45 -17.49
C VAL A 438 -14.52 11.07 -17.98
N ALA A 439 -14.65 10.86 -19.29
CA ALA A 439 -15.82 10.18 -19.85
C ALA A 439 -15.71 8.67 -19.58
N GLY A 440 -16.40 8.17 -18.55
CA GLY A 440 -16.73 6.74 -18.44
C GLY A 440 -15.90 5.88 -17.51
N ASN A 441 -15.04 6.45 -16.66
CA ASN A 441 -14.50 5.73 -15.51
C ASN A 441 -14.52 6.62 -14.29
N GLN A 442 -14.92 6.05 -13.16
CA GLN A 442 -15.40 6.81 -12.02
C GLN A 442 -15.08 5.97 -10.80
N TYR A 443 -14.06 6.38 -10.03
CA TYR A 443 -13.43 5.51 -9.04
C TYR A 443 -14.44 4.86 -8.10
N LEU A 444 -15.40 5.65 -7.59
CA LEU A 444 -16.43 5.18 -6.66
C LEU A 444 -17.76 4.81 -7.31
N LEU A 445 -18.02 5.10 -8.59
CA LEU A 445 -19.39 5.07 -9.14
C LEU A 445 -19.88 3.73 -9.66
N LYS A 446 -19.05 2.70 -9.63
CA LYS A 446 -19.46 1.41 -10.16
C LYS A 446 -19.53 0.37 -9.06
N PRO A 447 -20.74 -0.07 -8.67
CA PRO A 447 -20.86 -1.36 -8.08
C PRO A 447 -20.39 -2.41 -9.07
N ARG A 448 -19.30 -3.11 -8.74
CA ARG A 448 -18.75 -4.19 -9.56
C ARG A 448 -19.42 -5.54 -9.25
N ASN A 449 -20.35 -5.56 -8.29
CA ASN A 449 -20.92 -6.75 -7.66
C ASN A 449 -19.84 -7.70 -7.12
N LEU A 450 -18.69 -7.14 -6.72
CA LEU A 450 -17.56 -7.90 -6.20
C LEU A 450 -17.54 -7.90 -4.66
N THR A 451 -18.07 -6.83 -4.05
CA THR A 451 -18.27 -6.77 -2.61
C THR A 451 -19.74 -6.96 -2.26
N LYS A 452 -19.99 -7.52 -1.08
CA LYS A 452 -21.35 -7.74 -0.55
C LYS A 452 -21.49 -7.04 0.80
N CYS A 453 -20.92 -5.84 0.92
CA CYS A 453 -20.62 -5.30 2.24
C CYS A 453 -21.79 -4.62 2.98
N ALA A 454 -22.93 -4.42 2.32
CA ALA A 454 -24.16 -3.93 2.96
C ALA A 454 -25.35 -4.86 2.69
N ASN A 455 -26.49 -4.57 3.32
CA ASN A 455 -27.77 -5.26 3.11
C ASN A 455 -27.72 -6.78 3.36
N GLY A 456 -27.11 -7.20 4.48
CA GLY A 456 -27.10 -8.62 4.87
C GLY A 456 -26.32 -9.52 3.92
N TYR A 457 -25.25 -9.02 3.31
CA TYR A 457 -24.37 -9.76 2.41
C TYR A 457 -25.01 -10.26 1.11
N THR A 458 -26.06 -9.59 0.65
CA THR A 458 -26.81 -10.01 -0.55
C THR A 458 -26.41 -9.26 -1.81
N ALA A 459 -26.03 -7.99 -1.69
CA ALA A 459 -25.67 -7.11 -2.80
C ALA A 459 -24.62 -6.08 -2.37
N GLU A 460 -24.01 -5.43 -3.35
CA GLU A 460 -23.07 -4.34 -3.11
C GLU A 460 -23.78 -3.11 -2.52
N ALA A 461 -23.12 -2.46 -1.56
CA ALA A 461 -23.62 -1.26 -0.91
C ALA A 461 -23.58 -0.08 -1.88
N THR A 462 -24.67 0.67 -2.03
CA THR A 462 -24.67 1.91 -2.80
C THR A 462 -25.38 3.04 -2.07
N THR A 463 -25.01 4.27 -2.41
CA THR A 463 -25.65 5.50 -1.92
C THR A 463 -25.59 6.57 -3.02
N VAL A 464 -26.38 7.64 -2.89
CA VAL A 464 -26.38 8.75 -3.84
C VAL A 464 -25.67 9.94 -3.22
N GLN A 465 -24.56 10.36 -3.83
CA GLN A 465 -23.83 11.57 -3.47
C GLN A 465 -23.72 12.46 -4.71
N TYR A 466 -24.04 13.75 -4.58
CA TYR A 466 -23.90 14.73 -5.66
C TYR A 466 -24.52 14.28 -7.00
N THR A 467 -25.75 13.75 -6.96
CA THR A 467 -26.50 13.18 -8.12
C THR A 467 -25.90 11.91 -8.74
N GLN A 468 -24.96 11.26 -8.07
CA GLN A 468 -24.27 10.08 -8.57
C GLN A 468 -24.38 8.91 -7.59
N THR A 469 -24.65 7.71 -8.11
CA THR A 469 -24.71 6.49 -7.31
C THR A 469 -23.30 5.95 -7.10
N ILE A 470 -22.77 6.05 -5.88
CA ILE A 470 -21.44 5.55 -5.50
C ILE A 470 -21.54 4.26 -4.68
N ASN A 471 -20.46 3.47 -4.68
CA ASN A 471 -20.23 2.40 -3.71
C ASN A 471 -20.30 2.96 -2.28
N ASN A 472 -20.90 2.21 -1.37
CA ASN A 472 -21.08 2.58 0.03
C ASN A 472 -20.56 1.50 0.99
N ASP A 473 -19.50 0.78 0.60
CA ASP A 473 -18.88 -0.21 1.49
C ASP A 473 -18.30 0.50 2.72
N VAL A 474 -18.43 -0.16 3.87
CA VAL A 474 -17.85 0.29 5.14
C VAL A 474 -16.66 -0.59 5.51
N LEU A 475 -15.64 -0.04 6.15
CA LEU A 475 -14.41 -0.76 6.47
C LEU A 475 -14.69 -1.97 7.38
N THR A 476 -15.50 -1.77 8.43
CA THR A 476 -15.77 -2.80 9.43
C THR A 476 -16.46 -4.03 8.88
N CYS A 477 -17.13 -3.91 7.73
CA CYS A 477 -17.74 -5.06 7.08
C CYS A 477 -16.71 -6.10 6.60
N PHE A 478 -15.48 -5.66 6.28
CA PHE A 478 -14.41 -6.56 5.86
C PHE A 478 -13.73 -7.26 7.03
N PHE A 479 -14.06 -6.93 8.28
CA PHE A 479 -13.45 -7.57 9.44
C PHE A 479 -13.81 -9.06 9.50
N THR A 480 -12.83 -9.86 9.93
CA THR A 480 -12.98 -11.31 10.06
C THR A 480 -13.77 -11.67 11.32
N ASP A 481 -13.56 -10.93 12.42
CA ASP A 481 -14.29 -11.05 13.69
C ASP A 481 -15.31 -9.92 13.87
N ASN A 482 -16.33 -10.17 14.70
CA ASN A 482 -17.32 -9.18 15.13
C ASN A 482 -16.80 -8.26 16.25
N SER A 483 -15.76 -8.65 17.00
CA SER A 483 -15.18 -7.83 18.06
C SER A 483 -14.07 -6.90 17.62
N THR A 484 -13.52 -7.10 16.41
CA THR A 484 -12.46 -6.24 15.86
C THR A 484 -12.97 -4.81 15.71
N GLN A 485 -12.22 -3.86 16.24
CA GLN A 485 -12.44 -2.43 16.08
C GLN A 485 -11.55 -1.86 14.98
N ILE A 486 -11.94 -0.71 14.44
CA ILE A 486 -11.04 0.06 13.56
C ILE A 486 -9.74 0.39 14.28
N ALA A 487 -9.78 0.68 15.58
CA ALA A 487 -8.59 0.92 16.41
C ALA A 487 -7.54 -0.21 16.32
N ASP A 488 -7.97 -1.46 16.18
CA ASP A 488 -7.07 -2.62 16.12
C ASP A 488 -6.33 -2.70 14.78
N VAL A 489 -6.97 -2.29 13.68
CA VAL A 489 -6.41 -2.39 12.31
C VAL A 489 -5.65 -1.15 11.88
N ILE A 490 -5.66 -0.09 12.68
CA ILE A 490 -4.90 1.15 12.45
C ILE A 490 -3.71 1.29 13.40
N ASP A 491 -3.52 0.34 14.32
CA ASP A 491 -2.36 0.32 15.20
C ASP A 491 -1.09 0.01 14.40
N GLU A 492 -0.19 0.98 14.31
CA GLU A 492 1.11 0.88 13.63
C GLU A 492 1.98 -0.28 14.13
N ASN A 493 1.73 -0.78 15.33
CA ASN A 493 2.51 -1.87 15.93
C ASN A 493 1.76 -3.20 15.93
N TYR A 494 0.70 -3.35 15.12
CA TYR A 494 -0.11 -4.56 15.10
C TYR A 494 0.72 -5.82 14.76
N PRO A 495 0.91 -6.76 15.71
CA PRO A 495 1.81 -7.90 15.50
C PRO A 495 1.06 -9.20 15.13
N GLY A 496 -0.27 -9.11 14.98
CA GLY A 496 -1.16 -10.25 14.91
C GLY A 496 -1.41 -10.79 13.49
N PRO A 497 -2.26 -11.82 13.35
CA PRO A 497 -2.69 -12.30 12.03
C PRO A 497 -3.60 -11.29 11.34
N PRO A 498 -3.84 -11.40 10.02
CA PRO A 498 -4.77 -10.53 9.32
C PRO A 498 -6.15 -10.46 9.99
N LEU A 499 -6.62 -9.25 10.28
CA LEU A 499 -7.95 -8.98 10.86
C LEU A 499 -8.98 -8.66 9.79
N ILE A 500 -8.53 -8.30 8.60
CA ILE A 500 -9.34 -7.92 7.45
C ILE A 500 -9.40 -9.07 6.44
N SER A 501 -10.56 -9.27 5.82
CA SER A 501 -10.78 -10.29 4.79
C SER A 501 -10.30 -9.83 3.40
N ALA A 502 -9.92 -10.77 2.56
CA ALA A 502 -9.33 -10.49 1.24
C ALA A 502 -10.30 -9.82 0.25
N SER A 503 -11.61 -9.81 0.54
CA SER A 503 -12.61 -9.09 -0.27
C SER A 503 -12.46 -7.57 -0.17
N ILE A 504 -11.67 -7.02 0.77
CA ILE A 504 -11.37 -5.60 0.81
C ILE A 504 -10.71 -5.11 -0.49
N TYR A 505 -9.90 -5.96 -1.13
CA TYR A 505 -9.22 -5.66 -2.40
C TYR A 505 -10.16 -5.50 -3.60
N ASP A 506 -11.40 -6.00 -3.46
CA ASP A 506 -12.44 -5.85 -4.46
C ASP A 506 -13.24 -4.55 -4.28
N SER A 507 -13.10 -3.87 -3.13
CA SER A 507 -13.79 -2.62 -2.85
C SER A 507 -13.14 -1.45 -3.58
N PRO A 508 -13.92 -0.61 -4.29
CA PRO A 508 -13.39 0.61 -4.89
C PRO A 508 -13.04 1.68 -3.84
N ARG A 509 -13.34 1.46 -2.56
CA ARG A 509 -12.94 2.38 -1.48
C ARG A 509 -11.56 2.08 -0.93
N PHE A 510 -11.00 0.92 -1.26
CA PHE A 510 -9.67 0.52 -0.86
C PHE A 510 -8.62 0.93 -1.89
N GLY A 511 -7.51 1.49 -1.42
CA GLY A 511 -6.39 1.88 -2.26
C GLY A 511 -5.08 1.92 -1.49
N TYR A 512 -4.00 2.24 -2.18
CA TYR A 512 -2.71 2.55 -1.55
C TYR A 512 -2.34 3.99 -1.82
N VAL A 513 -1.73 4.62 -0.82
CA VAL A 513 -1.23 5.99 -0.91
C VAL A 513 0.27 5.97 -0.66
N PRO A 514 1.11 6.55 -1.53
CA PRO A 514 2.53 6.70 -1.26
C PRO A 514 2.77 7.57 -0.02
N VAL A 515 3.72 7.16 0.79
CA VAL A 515 4.24 7.91 1.95
C VAL A 515 5.51 8.62 1.51
N LEU A 516 5.54 9.93 1.67
CA LEU A 516 6.71 10.75 1.41
C LEU A 516 7.60 10.85 2.64
N LYS A 517 8.92 10.94 2.44
CA LYS A 517 9.87 11.02 3.56
C LYS A 517 9.66 12.23 4.46
N ILE A 518 9.27 13.36 3.85
CA ILE A 518 9.04 14.61 4.56
C ILE A 518 7.71 15.20 4.09
N GLN A 519 7.14 16.04 4.93
CA GLN A 519 6.00 16.86 4.55
C GLN A 519 6.39 17.86 3.45
N PRO A 520 5.66 17.89 2.32
CA PRO A 520 5.89 18.90 1.29
C PRO A 520 5.66 20.34 1.80
N ALA A 521 6.53 21.25 1.39
CA ALA A 521 6.41 22.66 1.73
C ALA A 521 5.20 23.31 1.02
N PRO A 522 4.43 24.18 1.70
CA PRO A 522 3.30 24.86 1.11
C PRO A 522 3.69 25.81 -0.03
N GLY A 523 2.85 25.89 -1.07
CA GLY A 523 2.96 26.91 -2.12
C GLY A 523 4.02 26.65 -3.20
N GLY A 524 4.63 25.46 -3.23
CA GLY A 524 5.54 25.06 -4.29
C GLY A 524 5.53 23.56 -4.55
N SER A 525 5.67 23.17 -5.81
CA SER A 525 5.97 21.79 -6.19
C SER A 525 7.48 21.57 -6.08
N ASN A 526 7.89 20.64 -5.25
CA ASN A 526 9.23 20.05 -5.28
C ASN A 526 9.08 18.54 -5.47
N LYS A 527 10.19 17.87 -5.74
CA LYS A 527 10.24 16.43 -5.91
C LYS A 527 10.60 15.75 -4.60
N TYR A 528 9.72 14.87 -4.14
CA TYR A 528 9.83 14.18 -2.86
C TYR A 528 10.02 12.68 -3.03
N GLN A 529 10.81 12.10 -2.14
CA GLN A 529 11.09 10.67 -2.10
C GLN A 529 9.88 9.92 -1.54
N ILE A 530 9.42 8.90 -2.27
CA ILE A 530 8.45 7.93 -1.75
C ILE A 530 9.22 6.93 -0.89
N ILE A 531 8.87 6.78 0.38
CA ILE A 531 9.55 5.86 1.32
C ILE A 531 8.70 4.69 1.75
N ASP A 532 7.39 4.72 1.49
CA ASP A 532 6.46 3.63 1.76
C ASP A 532 5.18 3.75 0.92
N PHE A 533 4.32 2.73 0.97
CA PHE A 533 2.94 2.78 0.52
C PHE A 533 2.03 2.30 1.64
N ARG A 534 1.10 3.15 2.05
CA ARG A 534 0.12 2.79 3.09
C ARG A 534 -1.20 2.36 2.47
N PRO A 535 -1.73 1.20 2.85
CA PRO A 535 -3.08 0.83 2.51
C PRO A 535 -4.05 1.79 3.18
N CYS A 536 -5.09 2.18 2.48
CA CYS A 536 -6.13 3.05 3.02
C CYS A 536 -7.51 2.63 2.57
N PHE A 537 -8.51 3.04 3.34
CA PHE A 537 -9.91 2.85 3.04
C PHE A 537 -10.67 4.17 3.17
N ILE A 538 -11.46 4.54 2.16
CA ILE A 538 -12.30 5.74 2.18
C ILE A 538 -13.55 5.48 3.02
N THR A 539 -13.58 6.04 4.23
CA THR A 539 -14.72 5.94 5.17
C THR A 539 -14.65 7.03 6.23
N ASP A 540 -15.76 7.24 6.94
CA ASP A 540 -15.88 8.13 8.10
C ASP A 540 -16.10 7.37 9.42
N GLN A 541 -16.02 6.03 9.41
CA GLN A 541 -16.24 5.24 10.62
C GLN A 541 -15.23 5.60 11.73
N PRO A 542 -15.68 5.76 12.98
CA PRO A 542 -14.79 6.09 14.09
C PRO A 542 -13.91 4.90 14.46
N PRO A 543 -12.76 5.11 15.14
CA PRO A 543 -11.90 4.02 15.62
C PRO A 543 -12.62 2.96 16.46
N SER A 544 -13.69 3.33 17.16
CA SER A 544 -14.51 2.41 17.97
C SER A 544 -15.46 1.52 17.16
N ALA A 545 -15.60 1.74 15.85
CA ALA A 545 -16.55 1.00 15.03
C ALA A 545 -16.15 -0.47 14.88
N ILE A 546 -17.15 -1.36 14.96
CA ILE A 546 -17.01 -2.80 14.82
C ILE A 546 -17.83 -3.32 13.63
N LYS A 547 -17.68 -4.60 13.32
CA LYS A 547 -18.39 -5.25 12.21
C LYS A 547 -19.90 -5.13 12.36
N GLY A 548 -20.54 -4.62 11.31
CA GLY A 548 -21.98 -4.37 11.26
C GLY A 548 -22.36 -2.91 11.52
N ASP A 549 -21.45 -2.09 12.04
CA ASP A 549 -21.66 -0.65 12.12
C ASP A 549 -21.78 -0.03 10.72
N GLY A 550 -22.76 0.85 10.56
CA GLY A 550 -22.99 1.58 9.31
C GLY A 550 -21.99 2.73 9.11
N PRO A 551 -22.07 3.42 7.96
CA PRO A 551 -21.34 4.67 7.77
C PRO A 551 -21.91 5.77 8.69
N LEU A 552 -21.09 6.74 9.06
CA LEU A 552 -21.61 7.90 9.79
C LEU A 552 -22.38 8.82 8.83
N TYR A 553 -23.55 9.26 9.26
CA TYR A 553 -24.31 10.31 8.57
C TYR A 553 -24.27 11.58 9.42
N THR A 554 -23.19 12.34 9.29
CA THR A 554 -22.97 13.53 10.14
C THR A 554 -23.73 14.76 9.64
N SER A 555 -24.07 14.82 8.34
CA SER A 555 -24.91 15.87 7.74
C SER A 555 -25.41 15.43 6.36
N GLY A 556 -26.46 16.06 5.83
CA GLY A 556 -27.04 15.69 4.52
C GLY A 556 -26.09 15.75 3.31
N ASN A 557 -24.88 16.29 3.49
CA ASN A 557 -23.84 16.42 2.46
C ASN A 557 -22.59 15.56 2.72
N SER A 558 -22.56 14.76 3.80
CA SER A 558 -21.43 13.88 4.14
C SER A 558 -21.92 12.43 4.19
N ILE A 559 -21.37 11.57 3.33
CA ILE A 559 -21.73 10.16 3.28
C ILE A 559 -20.47 9.30 3.18
N ASN A 560 -20.23 8.49 4.21
CA ASN A 560 -19.18 7.48 4.25
C ASN A 560 -17.81 8.05 3.83
N GLY A 561 -17.41 9.13 4.49
CA GLY A 561 -16.16 9.82 4.28
C GLY A 561 -16.14 10.82 3.12
N ILE A 562 -17.15 10.89 2.25
CA ILE A 562 -17.21 11.90 1.19
C ILE A 562 -18.08 13.07 1.64
N THR A 563 -17.50 14.26 1.75
CA THR A 563 -18.24 15.50 2.02
C THR A 563 -18.27 16.40 0.80
N THR A 564 -19.45 16.86 0.40
CA THR A 564 -19.64 17.74 -0.77
C THR A 564 -20.21 19.11 -0.40
N ASP A 565 -20.03 20.08 -1.28
CA ASP A 565 -20.71 21.37 -1.29
C ASP A 565 -21.15 21.76 -2.72
N ASN A 566 -21.51 23.03 -2.94
CA ASN A 566 -21.95 23.53 -4.25
C ASN A 566 -20.86 23.48 -5.33
N ASN A 567 -19.59 23.32 -4.95
CA ASN A 567 -18.45 23.24 -5.87
C ASN A 567 -18.00 21.78 -6.12
N GLY A 568 -18.66 20.80 -5.49
CA GLY A 568 -18.35 19.37 -5.62
C GLY A 568 -17.81 18.74 -4.33
N VAL A 569 -16.88 17.79 -4.44
CA VAL A 569 -16.25 17.11 -3.29
C VAL A 569 -15.31 18.07 -2.58
N LYS A 570 -15.67 18.42 -1.34
CA LYS A 570 -14.94 19.31 -0.44
C LYS A 570 -13.86 18.57 0.35
N SER A 571 -14.19 17.38 0.84
CA SER A 571 -13.24 16.53 1.55
C SER A 571 -13.56 15.05 1.41
N VAL A 572 -12.52 14.24 1.57
CA VAL A 572 -12.55 12.77 1.57
C VAL A 572 -11.82 12.28 2.82
N GLN A 573 -12.53 11.60 3.70
CA GLN A 573 -11.95 10.96 4.88
C GLN A 573 -11.43 9.58 4.47
N VAL A 574 -10.22 9.30 4.92
CA VAL A 574 -9.52 8.04 4.65
C VAL A 574 -8.98 7.50 5.96
N ILE A 575 -8.97 6.19 6.12
CA ILE A 575 -8.33 5.54 7.25
C ILE A 575 -7.13 4.78 6.70
N PHE A 576 -5.93 5.11 7.16
CA PHE A 576 -4.73 4.33 6.89
C PHE A 576 -4.69 3.11 7.80
N LEU A 577 -4.44 1.96 7.18
CA LEU A 577 -4.46 0.67 7.82
C LEU A 577 -3.02 0.20 8.05
N ASP A 578 -2.85 -0.63 9.07
CA ASP A 578 -1.64 -1.42 9.20
C ASP A 578 -1.59 -2.49 8.11
N ALA A 579 -0.41 -2.69 7.51
CA ALA A 579 -0.24 -3.62 6.41
C ALA A 579 -0.32 -5.09 6.86
N ASP A 580 0.05 -5.41 8.10
CA ASP A 580 -0.02 -6.75 8.69
C ASP A 580 -1.45 -7.11 9.12
N ALA A 581 -2.32 -6.12 9.35
CA ALA A 581 -3.76 -6.32 9.55
C ALA A 581 -4.49 -6.77 8.26
N LEU A 582 -3.86 -6.62 7.09
CA LEU A 582 -4.40 -7.05 5.79
C LEU A 582 -3.97 -8.47 5.42
N PRO A 583 -4.82 -9.23 4.72
CA PRO A 583 -4.43 -10.52 4.19
C PRO A 583 -3.50 -10.31 3.00
N ASN A 584 -2.72 -11.32 2.66
CA ASN A 584 -1.88 -11.30 1.46
C ASN A 584 -2.69 -10.93 0.20
N PRO A 585 -2.33 -9.85 -0.52
CA PRO A 585 -3.11 -9.42 -1.65
C PRO A 585 -3.21 -10.43 -2.80
N PRO A 586 -4.38 -10.53 -3.45
CA PRO A 586 -4.58 -11.46 -4.55
C PRO A 586 -3.87 -10.98 -5.81
N VAL A 587 -3.26 -11.92 -6.53
CA VAL A 587 -2.60 -11.68 -7.84
C VAL A 587 -3.61 -11.44 -8.99
N LYS A 588 -4.92 -11.47 -8.70
CA LYS A 588 -6.01 -11.45 -9.70
C LYS A 588 -5.98 -10.23 -10.62
N ASN A 589 -5.50 -9.09 -10.12
CA ASN A 589 -5.44 -7.83 -10.89
C ASN A 589 -4.13 -7.68 -11.69
N GLY A 590 -3.35 -8.76 -11.78
CA GLY A 590 -2.02 -8.78 -12.38
C GLY A 590 -0.94 -8.36 -11.39
N THR A 591 0.26 -8.17 -11.93
CA THR A 591 1.45 -7.82 -11.17
C THR A 591 2.22 -6.71 -11.84
N VAL A 592 2.94 -5.93 -11.06
CA VAL A 592 3.89 -4.90 -11.53
C VAL A 592 5.29 -5.29 -11.11
N ASN A 593 6.32 -4.73 -11.76
CA ASN A 593 7.70 -4.98 -11.36
C ASN A 593 7.88 -4.64 -9.88
N TYR A 594 8.59 -5.50 -9.13
CA TYR A 594 8.86 -5.23 -7.73
C TYR A 594 9.76 -4.02 -7.60
N THR A 595 9.26 -2.97 -6.94
CA THR A 595 9.92 -1.67 -6.90
C THR A 595 10.82 -1.49 -5.67
N GLY A 596 11.09 -2.56 -4.92
CA GLY A 596 11.93 -2.55 -3.73
C GLY A 596 11.16 -2.78 -2.43
N SER A 597 9.83 -2.75 -2.48
CA SER A 597 8.98 -2.84 -1.30
C SER A 597 7.58 -3.39 -1.58
N GLY A 598 6.85 -3.61 -0.48
CA GLY A 598 5.54 -4.24 -0.50
C GLY A 598 5.64 -5.76 -0.62
N GLN A 599 4.49 -6.38 -0.81
CA GLN A 599 4.42 -7.83 -0.89
C GLN A 599 5.12 -8.33 -2.17
N LYS A 600 5.98 -9.32 -1.99
CA LYS A 600 6.71 -10.00 -3.06
C LYS A 600 5.95 -11.23 -3.54
N ILE A 601 5.69 -11.32 -4.83
CA ILE A 601 5.13 -12.50 -5.50
C ILE A 601 6.19 -13.07 -6.44
N PRO A 602 6.73 -14.27 -6.16
CA PRO A 602 7.57 -14.97 -7.12
C PRO A 602 6.72 -15.52 -8.28
N LEU A 603 7.11 -15.19 -9.52
CA LEU A 603 6.46 -15.64 -10.76
C LEU A 603 7.49 -16.18 -11.73
N LEU A 604 7.20 -17.32 -12.36
CA LEU A 604 8.01 -17.83 -13.47
C LEU A 604 7.82 -16.95 -14.72
N VAL A 605 8.90 -16.56 -15.38
CA VAL A 605 8.91 -15.60 -16.51
C VAL A 605 9.67 -16.10 -17.75
N ASN A 606 9.79 -17.42 -17.90
CA ASN A 606 10.55 -18.11 -18.95
C ASN A 606 10.24 -17.67 -20.38
#